data_AF-A0A1V5I913-F1
#
_entry.id   AF-A0A1V5I913-F1
#
_cell.length_a   1.000
_cell.length_b   1.000
_cell.length_c   1.000
_cell.angle_alpha   90.00
_cell.angle_beta   90.00
_cell.angle_gamma   90.00
#
_symmetry.space_group_name_H-M   'P 1'
#
loop_
_entity.id
_entity.type
_entity.pdbx_description
1 polymer ?
#
loop_
_entity_poly.entity_id
_entity_poly.type
_entity_poly.pdbx_seq_one_letter_code
_entity_poly.pdbx_strand_id
1 'polypeptide(L)'
;MSTLEKTIDSWNRITEEQFSTVKSVLESLGFKLESQKGSHFTFCHPLISECYQLFPEFFPRDFAPDGSLIIVQHNNKVKRWYLRNAVIAMEKIKEIEEAHRRR
;
A
#
# COMPACT_ATOMS: atom_id res chain seq x y z
N MET A 1 15.41 -10.02 8.88
CA MET A 1 14.16 -9.39 8.43
C MET A 1 14.39 -7.92 8.19
N SER A 2 14.05 -7.43 7.00
CA SER A 2 14.07 -6.01 6.65
C SER A 2 13.00 -5.23 7.43
N THR A 3 13.10 -3.90 7.45
CA THR A 3 12.08 -3.03 8.05
C THR A 3 10.71 -3.25 7.41
N LEU A 4 10.67 -3.45 6.09
CA LEU A 4 9.45 -3.73 5.34
C LEU A 4 8.77 -5.03 5.78
N GLU A 5 9.53 -6.12 5.95
CA GLU A 5 9.00 -7.42 6.39
C GLU A 5 8.38 -7.33 7.78
N LYS A 6 9.03 -6.60 8.70
CA LYS A 6 8.48 -6.37 10.05
C LYS A 6 7.17 -5.58 10.01
N THR A 7 7.07 -4.58 9.14
CA THR A 7 5.83 -3.81 8.96
C THR A 7 4.71 -4.69 8.40
N ILE A 8 4.99 -5.49 7.36
CA ILE A 8 4.03 -6.44 6.78
C ILE A 8 3.50 -7.41 7.85
N ASP A 9 4.41 -8.03 8.61
CA ASP A 9 4.05 -8.96 9.69
C ASP A 9 3.20 -8.29 10.78
N SER A 10 3.53 -7.06 11.14
CA SER A 10 2.77 -6.27 12.12
C SER A 10 1.36 -5.96 11.62
N TRP A 11 1.25 -5.39 10.41
CA TRP A 11 -0.03 -4.98 9.83
C TRP A 11 -0.96 -6.14 9.53
N ASN A 12 -0.43 -7.34 9.30
CA ASN A 12 -1.22 -8.57 9.19
C ASN A 12 -1.91 -8.98 10.52
N ARG A 13 -1.32 -8.61 11.67
CA ARG A 13 -1.76 -9.03 13.01
C ARG A 13 -2.64 -8.02 13.73
N ILE A 14 -2.44 -6.72 13.48
CA ILE A 14 -3.21 -5.66 14.15
C ILE A 14 -4.58 -5.41 13.50
N THR A 15 -5.47 -4.75 14.23
CA THR A 15 -6.81 -4.38 13.76
C THR A 15 -6.91 -2.95 13.25
N GLU A 16 -5.97 -2.09 13.66
CA GLU A 16 -5.86 -0.69 13.25
C GLU A 16 -4.46 -0.14 13.53
N GLU A 17 -4.10 0.92 12.81
CA GLU A 17 -2.82 1.64 12.95
C GLU A 17 -3.07 3.15 12.86
N GLN A 18 -2.18 3.95 13.44
CA GLN A 18 -2.23 5.41 13.27
C GLN A 18 -2.01 5.79 11.81
N PHE A 19 -2.85 6.70 11.30
CA PHE A 19 -2.76 7.14 9.90
C PHE A 19 -1.39 7.76 9.58
N SER A 20 -0.82 8.52 10.51
CA SER A 20 0.53 9.10 10.35
C SER A 20 1.60 8.03 10.14
N THR A 21 1.53 6.91 10.88
CA THR A 21 2.44 5.77 10.70
C THR A 21 2.25 5.15 9.32
N VAL A 22 1.01 4.89 8.91
CA VAL A 22 0.71 4.31 7.59
C VAL A 22 1.24 5.21 6.47
N LYS A 23 0.95 6.51 6.54
CA LYS A 23 1.41 7.50 5.56
C LYS A 23 2.92 7.53 5.45
N SER A 24 3.64 7.62 6.58
CA SER A 24 5.11 7.65 6.58
C SER A 24 5.73 6.39 5.96
N VAL A 25 5.17 5.20 6.26
CA VAL A 25 5.61 3.94 5.66
C VAL A 25 5.40 3.96 4.14
N LEU A 26 4.20 4.30 3.68
CA LEU A 26 3.90 4.37 2.24
C LEU A 26 4.84 5.36 1.52
N GLU A 27 5.04 6.56 2.08
CA GLU A 27 5.94 7.57 1.51
C GLU A 27 7.39 7.09 1.46
N SER A 28 7.87 6.37 2.49
CA SER A 28 9.22 5.78 2.50
C SER A 28 9.42 4.67 1.46
N LEU A 29 8.33 4.06 0.99
CA LEU A 29 8.33 3.07 -0.08
C LEU A 29 8.10 3.71 -1.47
N GLY A 30 8.08 5.04 -1.56
CA GLY A 30 7.94 5.75 -2.83
C GLY A 30 6.50 5.99 -3.28
N PHE A 31 5.50 5.65 -2.46
CA PHE A 31 4.13 6.09 -2.74
C PHE A 31 4.04 7.61 -2.60
N LYS A 32 3.25 8.24 -3.46
CA LYS A 32 2.95 9.67 -3.39
C LYS A 32 1.47 9.85 -3.10
N LEU A 33 1.15 10.76 -2.18
CA LEU A 33 -0.23 11.18 -1.98
C LEU A 33 -0.68 11.99 -3.21
N GLU A 34 -1.65 11.46 -3.94
CA GLU A 34 -2.19 12.09 -5.15
C GLU A 34 -3.38 12.98 -4.83
N SER A 35 -4.28 12.52 -3.97
CA SER A 35 -5.45 13.30 -3.58
C SER A 35 -5.95 12.95 -2.18
N GLN A 36 -6.66 13.91 -1.59
CA GLN A 36 -7.38 13.77 -0.33
C GLN A 36 -8.81 14.29 -0.50
N LYS A 37 -9.79 13.46 -0.15
CA LYS A 37 -11.22 13.82 -0.16
C LYS A 37 -11.86 13.38 1.16
N GLY A 38 -11.97 14.32 2.10
CA GLY A 38 -12.45 14.04 3.45
C GLY A 38 -11.55 13.02 4.15
N SER A 39 -12.11 11.86 4.50
CA SER A 39 -11.41 10.74 5.12
C SER A 39 -10.66 9.82 4.14
N HIS A 40 -10.79 10.04 2.83
CA HIS A 40 -10.19 9.18 1.81
C HIS A 40 -8.89 9.80 1.29
N PHE A 41 -7.83 8.99 1.25
CA PHE A 41 -6.50 9.37 0.79
C PHE A 41 -6.09 8.40 -0.31
N THR A 42 -5.73 8.94 -1.47
CA THR A 42 -5.32 8.14 -2.63
C THR A 42 -3.81 8.26 -2.80
N PHE A 43 -3.13 7.13 -2.80
CA PHE A 43 -1.68 7.02 -2.95
C PHE A 43 -1.32 6.32 -4.26
N CYS A 44 -0.43 6.89 -5.06
CA CYS A 44 0.04 6.28 -6.29
C CYS A 44 1.49 5.82 -6.16
N HIS A 45 1.85 4.74 -6.84
CA HIS A 45 3.23 4.25 -6.95
C HIS A 45 3.49 3.75 -8.37
N PRO A 46 4.50 4.26 -9.09
CA PRO A 46 4.72 3.93 -10.51
C PRO A 46 4.76 2.43 -10.81
N LEU A 47 5.53 1.65 -10.03
CA LEU A 47 5.62 0.19 -10.21
C LEU A 47 4.29 -0.54 -9.97
N ILE A 48 3.46 -0.03 -9.06
CA ILE A 48 2.15 -0.63 -8.79
C ILE A 48 1.21 -0.29 -9.93
N SER A 49 1.18 0.95 -10.40
CA SER A 49 0.37 1.34 -11.55
C SER A 49 0.72 0.53 -12.81
N GLU A 50 2.01 0.33 -13.08
CA GLU A 50 2.46 -0.52 -14.19
C GLU A 50 2.05 -1.99 -14.00
N CYS A 51 2.26 -2.53 -12.80
CA CYS A 51 1.89 -3.91 -12.48
C CYS A 51 0.37 -4.12 -12.56
N TYR A 52 -0.44 -3.15 -12.12
CA TYR A 52 -1.89 -3.19 -12.19
C TYR A 52 -2.39 -3.20 -13.64
N GLN A 53 -1.76 -2.43 -14.53
CA GLN A 53 -2.11 -2.42 -15.96
C GLN A 53 -1.83 -3.76 -16.64
N LEU A 54 -0.75 -4.44 -16.24
CA LEU A 54 -0.36 -5.72 -16.82
C LEU A 54 -1.13 -6.90 -16.21
N PHE A 55 -1.44 -6.84 -14.92
CA PHE A 55 -2.00 -7.94 -14.14
C PHE A 55 -3.03 -7.47 -13.10
N PRO A 56 -4.16 -6.88 -13.54
CA PRO A 56 -5.16 -6.32 -12.64
C PRO A 56 -5.77 -7.36 -11.68
N GLU A 57 -5.78 -8.64 -12.06
CA GLU A 57 -6.28 -9.76 -11.26
C GLU A 57 -5.49 -10.03 -9.96
N PHE A 58 -4.25 -9.54 -9.87
CA PHE A 58 -3.44 -9.68 -8.66
C PHE A 58 -3.70 -8.60 -7.61
N PHE A 59 -4.53 -7.60 -7.94
CA PHE A 59 -4.87 -6.50 -7.05
C PHE A 59 -6.32 -6.60 -6.56
N PRO A 60 -6.57 -6.41 -5.25
CA PRO A 60 -7.93 -6.38 -4.73
C PRO A 60 -8.71 -5.16 -5.24
N ARG A 61 -10.05 -5.22 -5.11
CA ARG A 61 -10.98 -4.22 -5.66
C ARG A 61 -10.84 -2.79 -5.12
N ASP A 62 -10.10 -2.60 -4.03
CA ASP A 62 -9.90 -1.28 -3.41
C ASP A 62 -8.73 -0.49 -4.00
N PHE A 63 -8.03 -1.06 -4.98
CA PHE A 63 -7.19 -0.28 -5.88
C PHE A 63 -8.08 0.41 -6.90
N ALA A 64 -7.82 1.70 -7.13
CA ALA A 64 -8.45 2.41 -8.23
C ALA A 64 -8.00 1.83 -9.59
N PRO A 65 -8.75 2.07 -10.69
CA PRO A 65 -8.46 1.49 -12.01
C PRO A 65 -7.09 1.84 -12.62
N ASP A 66 -6.35 2.77 -12.01
CA ASP A 66 -4.99 3.20 -12.35
C ASP A 66 -3.91 2.58 -11.44
N GLY A 67 -4.30 1.66 -10.56
CA GLY A 67 -3.43 1.05 -9.55
C GLY A 67 -3.19 1.93 -8.33
N SER A 68 -3.92 3.03 -8.15
CA SER A 68 -3.79 3.86 -6.97
C SER A 68 -4.42 3.19 -5.73
N LEU A 69 -3.71 3.21 -4.61
CA LEU A 69 -4.11 2.64 -3.33
C LEU A 69 -4.98 3.64 -2.56
N ILE A 70 -6.20 3.22 -2.20
CA ILE A 70 -7.11 4.03 -1.38
C ILE A 70 -6.97 3.64 0.09
N ILE A 71 -6.65 4.61 0.94
CA ILE A 71 -6.60 4.48 2.40
C ILE A 71 -7.66 5.39 3.02
N VAL A 72 -8.50 4.83 3.89
CA VAL A 72 -9.52 5.60 4.61
C VAL A 72 -9.13 5.76 6.07
N GLN A 73 -9.10 7.02 6.51
CA GLN A 73 -8.83 7.44 7.88
C GLN A 73 -10.14 7.55 8.66
N HIS A 74 -10.21 6.89 9.82
CA HIS A 74 -11.32 6.98 10.76
C HIS A 74 -10.78 7.29 12.15
N ASN A 75 -11.11 8.46 12.72
CA ASN A 75 -10.60 8.93 14.01
C ASN A 75 -9.07 8.83 14.12
N ASN A 76 -8.37 9.34 13.10
CA ASN A 76 -6.91 9.26 12.95
C ASN A 76 -6.30 7.86 12.79
N LYS A 77 -7.12 6.83 12.58
CA LYS A 77 -6.66 5.45 12.43
C LYS A 77 -7.08 4.85 11.09
N VAL A 78 -6.31 3.89 10.63
CA VAL A 78 -6.60 3.09 9.44
C VAL A 78 -7.02 1.71 9.89
N LYS A 79 -8.19 1.24 9.46
CA LYS A 79 -8.72 -0.07 9.83
C LYS A 79 -8.03 -1.20 9.07
N ARG A 80 -8.05 -2.41 9.66
CA ARG A 80 -7.43 -3.63 9.12
C ARG A 80 -7.68 -3.88 7.63
N TRP A 81 -8.89 -3.60 7.15
CA TRP A 81 -9.24 -3.77 5.74
C TRP A 81 -8.29 -2.97 4.81
N TYR A 82 -8.10 -1.68 5.09
CA TYR A 82 -7.19 -0.82 4.33
C TYR A 82 -5.72 -1.14 4.58
N LEU A 83 -5.36 -1.59 5.79
CA LEU A 83 -4.01 -2.07 6.08
C LEU A 83 -3.64 -3.30 5.25
N ARG A 84 -4.57 -4.25 5.07
CA ARG A 84 -4.36 -5.41 4.21
C ARG A 84 -4.08 -5.03 2.76
N ASN A 85 -4.78 -4.01 2.25
CA ASN A 85 -4.54 -3.52 0.89
C ASN A 85 -3.14 -2.89 0.76
N ALA A 86 -2.72 -2.13 1.77
CA ALA A 86 -1.37 -1.61 1.83
C ALA A 86 -0.32 -2.75 1.91
N VAL A 87 -0.58 -3.80 2.69
CA VAL A 87 0.29 -5.00 2.76
C VAL A 87 0.44 -5.64 1.39
N ILE A 88 -0.64 -5.86 0.66
CA ILE A 88 -0.59 -6.45 -0.69
C ILE A 88 0.27 -5.58 -1.63
N ALA A 89 0.09 -4.26 -1.57
CA ALA A 89 0.91 -3.33 -2.36
C ALA A 89 2.41 -3.46 -2.01
N MET A 90 2.72 -3.55 -0.72
CA MET A 90 4.09 -3.71 -0.23
C MET A 90 4.73 -5.04 -0.64
N GLU A 91 3.96 -6.14 -0.57
CA GLU A 91 4.40 -7.47 -1.03
C GLU A 91 4.70 -7.45 -2.54
N LYS A 92 3.86 -6.80 -3.34
CA LYS A 92 4.09 -6.66 -4.79
C LYS A 92 5.33 -5.83 -5.12
N ILE A 93 5.55 -4.71 -4.43
CA ILE A 93 6.79 -3.94 -4.60
C ILE A 93 8.01 -4.81 -4.30
N LYS A 94 7.98 -5.56 -3.19
CA LYS A 94 9.06 -6.47 -2.81
C LYS A 94 9.31 -7.52 -3.90
N GLU A 95 8.27 -8.17 -4.41
CA GLU A 95 8.37 -9.17 -5.49
C GLU A 95 9.01 -8.57 -6.75
N ILE A 96 8.58 -7.37 -7.16
CA ILE A 96 9.10 -6.66 -8.34
C ILE A 96 10.57 -6.28 -8.14
N GLU A 97 10.95 -5.74 -6.98
CA GLU A 97 12.33 -5.36 -6.68
C GLU A 97 13.27 -6.57 -6.58
N GLU A 98 12.78 -7.70 -6.06
CA GLU A 98 13.54 -8.95 -6.03
C GLU A 98 13.74 -9.54 -7.42
N ALA A 99 12.71 -9.48 -8.27
CA ALA A 99 12.81 -9.93 -9.66
C ALA A 99 13.83 -9.10 -10.46
N HIS A 100 13.85 -7.77 -10.25
CA HIS A 100 14.83 -6.88 -10.90
C HIS A 100 16.26 -7.12 -10.41
N ARG A 101 16.47 -7.44 -9.12
CA ARG A 101 17.82 -7.72 -8.58
C ARG A 101 18.43 -9.05 -9.04
N ARG A 102 17.63 -9.97 -9.56
CA ARG A 102 18.09 -11.29 -10.05
C ARG A 102 18.39 -11.30 -11.55
N ARG A 103 18.16 -10.19 -12.25
CA ARG A 103 18.54 -9.98 -13.65
C ARG A 103 19.84 -9.18 -13.73
#